data_AF-A0A7W2TBB4-F1
#
_entry.id   AF-A0A7W2TBB4-F1
#
_cell.length_a   1.000
_cell.length_b   1.000
_cell.length_c   1.000
_cell.angle_alpha   90.00
_cell.angle_beta   90.00
_cell.angle_gamma   90.00
#
_symmetry.space_group_name_H-M   'P 1'
#
loop_
_entity.id
_entity.type
_entity.pdbx_description
1 polymer ?
#
loop_
_entity_poly.entity_id
_entity_poly.type
_entity_poly.pdbx_seq_one_letter_code
_entity_poly.pdbx_strand_id
1 'polypeptide(L)'
;MKFIYLILPILVSLSGCNQSDSDNNIEVYISTGELQCQDNGLSISLTKSYLQEAGIEVKAESCGNLTLVDYPSVCGGGTGKLHVFTIQESDSQLAENRGFTIPDSTISGGDYAKVECSD
;
A
#
# COMPACT_ATOMS: atom_id res chain seq x y z
N MET A 1 69.02 9.92 -27.31
CA MET A 1 67.79 9.10 -27.45
C MET A 1 66.80 9.63 -26.43
N LYS A 2 65.68 10.22 -26.83
CA LYS A 2 64.72 10.87 -25.92
C LYS A 2 63.32 10.39 -26.29
N PHE A 3 62.72 9.59 -25.40
CA PHE A 3 61.48 8.86 -25.63
C PHE A 3 60.28 9.83 -25.71
N ILE A 4 59.56 9.74 -26.83
CA ILE A 4 58.27 10.39 -27.06
C ILE A 4 57.19 9.52 -26.39
N TYR A 5 56.55 10.04 -25.34
CA TYR A 5 55.41 9.40 -24.71
C TYR A 5 54.12 9.84 -25.40
N LEU A 6 53.51 8.91 -26.13
CA LEU A 6 52.22 9.03 -26.78
C LEU A 6 51.14 8.69 -25.73
N ILE A 7 50.46 9.70 -25.19
CA ILE A 7 49.34 9.52 -24.26
C ILE A 7 48.09 9.21 -25.08
N LEU A 8 47.61 7.97 -24.97
CA LEU A 8 46.37 7.48 -25.55
C LEU A 8 45.22 7.78 -24.57
N PRO A 9 44.17 8.54 -24.95
CA PRO A 9 43.04 8.78 -24.06
C PRO A 9 42.12 7.55 -24.07
N ILE A 10 42.00 6.91 -22.92
CA ILE A 10 41.05 5.81 -22.69
C ILE A 10 39.66 6.44 -22.52
N LEU A 11 38.79 6.27 -23.52
CA LEU A 11 37.36 6.56 -23.39
C LEU A 11 36.73 5.51 -22.47
N VAL A 12 36.40 5.91 -21.25
CA VAL A 12 35.57 5.11 -20.33
C VAL A 12 34.11 5.44 -20.63
N SER A 13 33.45 4.55 -21.36
CA SER A 13 32.00 4.60 -21.58
C SER A 13 31.31 4.04 -20.34
N LEU A 14 30.69 4.89 -19.52
CA LEU A 14 29.78 4.44 -18.47
C LEU A 14 28.47 3.97 -19.12
N SER A 15 28.25 2.66 -19.16
CA SER A 15 26.94 2.07 -19.44
C SER A 15 26.10 2.16 -18.17
N GLY A 16 25.13 3.07 -18.13
CA GLY A 16 24.12 3.11 -17.08
C GLY A 16 23.11 1.98 -17.30
N CYS A 17 23.01 1.04 -16.37
CA CYS A 17 21.89 0.10 -16.33
C CYS A 17 20.64 0.87 -15.88
N ASN A 18 19.65 0.94 -16.76
CA ASN A 18 18.30 1.37 -16.41
C ASN A 18 17.62 0.16 -15.74
N GLN A 19 17.85 0.00 -14.43
CA GLN A 19 17.15 -0.98 -13.62
C GLN A 19 15.72 -0.48 -13.50
N SER A 20 14.83 -0.98 -14.37
CA SER A 20 13.41 -0.90 -14.12
C SER A 20 13.16 -1.76 -12.88
N ASP A 21 13.24 -1.15 -11.70
CA ASP A 21 12.72 -1.75 -10.49
C ASP A 21 11.26 -2.08 -10.80
N SER A 22 10.97 -3.37 -10.91
CA SER A 22 9.61 -3.85 -10.88
C SER A 22 9.09 -3.43 -9.52
N ASP A 23 8.36 -2.33 -9.50
CA ASP A 23 7.79 -1.72 -8.31
C ASP A 23 6.80 -2.74 -7.72
N ASN A 24 7.33 -3.63 -6.87
CA ASN A 24 6.59 -4.70 -6.24
C ASN A 24 5.70 -4.06 -5.19
N ASN A 25 4.51 -3.70 -5.65
CA ASN A 25 3.50 -3.03 -4.85
C ASN A 25 2.48 -4.06 -4.38
N ILE A 26 2.07 -3.91 -3.13
CA ILE A 26 1.00 -4.70 -2.54
C ILE A 26 -0.11 -3.79 -2.05
N GLU A 27 -1.28 -4.37 -1.86
CA GLU A 27 -2.38 -3.72 -1.17
C GLU A 27 -2.40 -4.14 0.29
N VAL A 28 -2.76 -3.19 1.15
CA VAL A 28 -3.02 -3.41 2.56
C VAL A 28 -4.31 -2.70 2.94
N TYR A 29 -5.08 -3.24 3.87
CA TYR A 29 -6.34 -2.63 4.29
C TYR A 29 -6.47 -2.52 5.81
N ILE A 30 -7.30 -1.59 6.25
CA ILE A 30 -7.67 -1.43 7.67
C ILE A 30 -9.17 -1.12 7.76
N SER A 31 -9.82 -1.60 8.82
CA SER A 31 -11.23 -1.26 9.07
C SER A 31 -11.38 0.24 9.32
N THR A 32 -12.47 0.83 8.81
CA THR A 32 -12.82 2.22 9.15
C THR A 32 -13.27 2.38 10.61
N GLY A 33 -13.62 1.28 11.28
CA GLY A 33 -14.19 1.31 12.63
C GLY A 33 -15.61 1.87 12.71
N GLU A 34 -16.24 2.17 11.56
CA GLU A 34 -17.62 2.68 11.50
C GLU A 34 -18.61 1.67 12.10
N LEU A 35 -19.57 2.19 12.86
CA LEU A 35 -20.68 1.42 13.40
C LEU A 35 -21.97 1.70 12.61
N GLN A 36 -22.79 0.68 12.45
CA GLN A 36 -24.09 0.78 11.80
C GLN A 36 -24.97 1.82 12.50
N CYS A 37 -25.68 2.62 11.70
CA CYS A 37 -26.50 3.76 12.14
C CYS A 37 -25.70 4.93 12.72
N GLN A 38 -24.37 4.93 12.60
CA GLN A 38 -23.49 6.00 13.06
C GLN A 38 -22.61 6.47 11.91
N ASP A 39 -22.27 7.75 11.92
CA ASP A 39 -21.31 8.36 11.01
C ASP A 39 -20.03 8.67 11.79
N ASN A 40 -19.37 7.60 12.24
CA ASN A 40 -18.24 7.64 13.17
C ASN A 40 -16.99 6.91 12.65
N GLY A 41 -16.98 6.55 11.36
CA GLY A 41 -15.83 5.95 10.72
C GLY A 41 -14.62 6.88 10.71
N LEU A 42 -13.43 6.31 10.85
CA LEU A 42 -12.19 7.05 10.65
C LEU A 42 -12.09 7.48 9.18
N SER A 43 -11.62 8.70 8.92
CA SER A 43 -11.40 9.18 7.57
C SER A 43 -10.24 8.45 6.89
N ILE A 44 -10.26 8.39 5.56
CA ILE A 44 -9.17 7.79 4.78
C ILE A 44 -7.85 8.54 5.02
N SER A 45 -7.89 9.86 5.15
CA SER A 45 -6.71 10.68 5.46
C SER A 45 -6.09 10.35 6.82
N LEU A 46 -6.91 10.07 7.84
CA LEU A 46 -6.43 9.69 9.18
C LEU A 46 -5.79 8.31 9.15
N THR A 47 -6.45 7.31 8.55
CA THR A 47 -5.86 5.97 8.46
C THR A 47 -4.61 5.93 7.57
N LYS A 48 -4.56 6.74 6.50
CA LYS A 48 -3.35 6.98 5.70
C LYS A 48 -2.20 7.52 6.55
N SER A 49 -2.47 8.42 7.50
CA SER A 49 -1.42 9.00 8.34
C SER A 49 -0.70 7.94 9.18
N TYR A 50 -1.38 6.84 9.55
CA TYR A 50 -0.75 5.73 10.28
C TYR A 50 0.40 5.08 9.50
N LEU A 51 0.29 4.97 8.17
CA LEU A 51 1.35 4.49 7.29
C LEU A 51 2.45 5.55 7.14
N GLN A 52 2.07 6.80 6.93
CA GLN A 52 3.03 7.90 6.73
C GLN A 52 3.89 8.17 7.97
N GLU A 53 3.29 8.11 9.17
CA GLU A 53 3.99 8.21 10.46
C GLU A 53 4.94 7.03 10.72
N ALA A 54 4.75 5.91 10.01
CA ALA A 54 5.67 4.79 10.00
C ALA A 54 6.80 4.94 8.96
N GLY A 55 6.79 6.03 8.19
CA GLY A 55 7.73 6.26 7.09
C GLY A 55 7.39 5.51 5.80
N ILE A 56 6.17 4.98 5.68
CA ILE A 56 5.71 4.24 4.50
C ILE A 56 5.12 5.21 3.48
N GLU A 57 5.55 5.11 2.22
CA GLU A 57 4.96 5.85 1.11
C GLU A 57 3.67 5.18 0.63
N VAL A 58 2.60 5.96 0.51
CA VAL A 58 1.30 5.50 -0.02
C VAL A 58 1.20 5.87 -1.49
N LYS A 59 1.18 4.87 -2.36
CA LYS A 59 1.16 5.02 -3.82
C LYS A 59 -0.25 5.20 -4.39
N ALA A 60 -1.25 4.60 -3.75
CA ALA A 60 -2.67 4.75 -4.10
C ALA A 60 -3.55 4.51 -2.87
N GLU A 61 -4.78 5.01 -2.92
CA GLU A 61 -5.80 4.84 -1.89
C GLU A 61 -7.16 4.51 -2.52
N SER A 62 -7.95 3.68 -1.85
CA SER A 62 -9.30 3.29 -2.25
C SER A 62 -10.09 2.80 -1.03
N CYS A 63 -11.37 2.53 -1.22
CA CYS A 63 -12.23 1.97 -0.17
C CYS A 63 -12.69 0.56 -0.54
N GLY A 64 -13.09 -0.21 0.47
CA GLY A 64 -13.55 -1.59 0.26
C GLY A 64 -14.56 -2.04 1.31
N ASN A 65 -15.12 -3.22 1.09
CA ASN A 65 -15.92 -3.94 2.08
C ASN A 65 -15.47 -5.41 2.15
N LEU A 66 -15.35 -5.95 3.36
CA LEU A 66 -15.09 -7.37 3.56
C LEU A 66 -16.16 -8.23 2.86
N THR A 67 -15.72 -9.30 2.20
CA THR A 67 -16.60 -10.23 1.46
C THR A 67 -16.82 -11.54 2.22
N LEU A 68 -15.96 -11.86 3.19
CA LEU A 68 -15.97 -13.11 3.94
C LEU A 68 -16.66 -13.00 5.31
N VAL A 69 -17.15 -11.82 5.68
CA VAL A 69 -17.77 -11.55 6.98
C VAL A 69 -19.13 -10.89 6.78
N ASP A 70 -20.17 -11.55 7.26
CA ASP A 70 -21.52 -10.99 7.30
C ASP A 70 -21.75 -10.21 8.60
N TYR A 71 -22.26 -8.99 8.48
CA TYR A 71 -22.62 -8.15 9.63
C TYR A 71 -24.15 -8.12 9.79
N PRO A 72 -24.70 -8.57 10.94
CA PRO A 72 -26.14 -8.49 11.17
C PRO A 72 -26.60 -7.04 11.21
N SER A 73 -27.77 -6.75 10.63
CA SER A 73 -28.31 -5.39 10.56
C SER A 73 -28.87 -4.90 11.91
N VAL A 74 -27.99 -4.36 12.75
CA VAL A 74 -28.32 -3.83 14.08
C VAL A 74 -27.52 -2.55 14.35
N CYS A 75 -28.18 -1.53 14.89
CA CYS A 75 -27.48 -0.28 15.22
C CYS A 75 -26.39 -0.53 16.28
N GLY A 76 -25.19 0.01 16.03
CA GLY A 76 -24.00 -0.24 16.85
C GLY A 76 -23.21 -1.50 16.47
N GLY A 77 -23.66 -2.29 15.50
CA GLY A 77 -22.85 -3.37 14.90
C GLY A 77 -21.75 -2.82 13.98
N GLY A 78 -20.75 -3.63 13.64
CA GLY A 78 -19.73 -3.27 12.64
C GLY A 78 -20.29 -3.24 11.21
N THR A 79 -19.57 -2.62 10.28
CA THR A 79 -20.04 -2.43 8.88
C THR A 79 -19.22 -3.18 7.84
N GLY A 80 -18.01 -3.65 8.18
CA GLY A 80 -17.10 -4.30 7.23
C GLY A 80 -16.41 -3.34 6.26
N LYS A 81 -16.65 -2.03 6.38
CA LYS A 81 -15.99 -0.99 5.57
C LYS A 81 -14.50 -0.92 5.87
N LEU A 82 -13.72 -0.73 4.82
CA LEU A 82 -12.26 -0.70 4.82
C LEU A 82 -11.72 0.53 4.08
N HIS A 83 -10.57 1.00 4.54
CA HIS A 83 -9.65 1.81 3.72
C HIS A 83 -8.53 0.91 3.22
N VAL A 84 -8.17 1.07 1.96
CA VAL A 84 -7.22 0.22 1.22
C VAL A 84 -6.13 1.10 0.63
N PHE A 85 -4.88 0.74 0.87
CA PHE A 85 -3.72 1.49 0.38
C PHE A 85 -2.78 0.59 -0.39
N THR A 86 -2.15 1.15 -1.43
CA THR A 86 -1.05 0.51 -2.15
C THR A 86 0.27 1.03 -1.61
N ILE A 87 1.15 0.12 -1.20
CA ILE A 87 2.48 0.40 -0.63
C ILE A 87 3.53 -0.48 -1.29
N GLN A 88 4.83 -0.23 -1.04
CA GLN A 88 5.86 -1.19 -1.42
C GLN A 88 5.76 -2.46 -0.57
N GLU A 89 6.00 -3.62 -1.20
CA GLU A 89 5.99 -4.93 -0.53
C GLU A 89 6.99 -5.01 0.64
N SER A 90 8.13 -4.33 0.53
CA SER A 90 9.14 -4.25 1.59
C SER A 90 8.63 -3.62 2.89
N ASP A 91 7.54 -2.85 2.83
CA ASP A 91 6.95 -2.16 3.98
C ASP A 91 5.80 -2.97 4.63
N SER A 92 5.48 -4.15 4.10
CA SER A 92 4.42 -5.06 4.58
C SER A 92 4.42 -5.22 6.11
N GLN A 93 5.56 -5.59 6.69
CA GLN A 93 5.68 -5.82 8.13
C GLN A 93 5.46 -4.53 8.95
N LEU A 94 5.90 -3.37 8.44
CA LEU A 94 5.67 -2.08 9.10
C LEU A 94 4.18 -1.71 9.05
N ALA A 95 3.51 -1.97 7.93
CA ALA A 95 2.07 -1.75 7.79
C ALA A 95 1.26 -2.64 8.75
N GLU A 96 1.61 -3.92 8.86
CA GLU A 96 0.97 -4.83 9.83
C GLU A 96 1.13 -4.34 11.27
N ASN A 97 2.31 -3.83 11.63
CA ASN A 97 2.57 -3.23 12.95
C ASN A 97 1.73 -1.97 13.22
N ARG A 98 1.13 -1.37 12.18
CA ARG A 98 0.17 -0.25 12.27
C ARG A 98 -1.29 -0.69 12.22
N GLY A 99 -1.55 -2.00 12.24
CA GLY A 99 -2.89 -2.58 12.26
C GLY A 99 -3.49 -2.84 10.87
N PHE A 100 -2.69 -2.73 9.81
CA PHE A 100 -3.13 -3.10 8.48
C PHE A 100 -3.07 -4.61 8.27
N THR A 101 -3.94 -5.11 7.40
CA THR A 101 -3.98 -6.51 6.98
C THR A 101 -3.58 -6.61 5.52
N ILE A 102 -2.78 -7.63 5.21
CA ILE A 102 -2.41 -7.99 3.83
C ILE A 102 -3.48 -8.97 3.32
N PRO A 103 -4.10 -8.73 2.15
CA PRO A 103 -5.09 -9.63 1.57
C PRO A 103 -4.51 -11.03 1.29
N ASP A 104 -5.27 -12.07 1.59
CA ASP A 104 -4.92 -13.44 1.26
C ASP A 104 -5.16 -13.72 -0.24
N SER A 105 -4.05 -13.82 -0.98
CA SER A 105 -4.05 -14.14 -2.41
C SER A 105 -4.67 -15.50 -2.77
N THR A 106 -4.88 -16.39 -1.80
CA THR A 106 -5.45 -17.73 -2.03
C THR A 106 -6.98 -17.73 -2.08
N ILE A 107 -7.62 -16.65 -1.62
CA ILE A 107 -9.07 -16.52 -1.63
C ILE A 107 -9.56 -16.11 -3.02
N SER A 108 -10.27 -17.03 -3.69
CA SER A 108 -10.91 -16.75 -4.97
C SER A 108 -11.99 -15.67 -4.82
N GLY A 109 -11.74 -14.50 -5.41
CA GLY A 109 -12.61 -13.32 -5.29
C GLY A 109 -12.11 -12.27 -4.29
N GLY A 110 -11.04 -12.56 -3.55
CA GLY A 110 -10.41 -11.66 -2.57
C GLY A 110 -11.17 -11.54 -1.25
N ASP A 111 -10.46 -11.13 -0.21
CA ASP A 111 -10.99 -10.93 1.16
C ASP A 111 -11.95 -9.75 1.28
N TYR A 112 -11.91 -8.87 0.29
CA TYR A 112 -12.70 -7.65 0.21
C TYR A 112 -13.00 -7.28 -1.25
N ALA A 113 -14.06 -6.50 -1.45
CA ALA A 113 -14.40 -5.91 -2.73
C ALA A 113 -14.19 -4.39 -2.68
N LYS A 114 -13.54 -3.83 -3.71
CA LYS A 114 -13.36 -2.38 -3.85
C LYS A 114 -14.69 -1.68 -4.11
N VAL A 115 -14.87 -0.53 -3.50
CA VAL A 115 -16.03 0.35 -3.66
C VAL A 115 -15.58 1.81 -3.74
N GLU A 116 -16.48 2.68 -4.19
CA GLU A 116 -16.26 4.12 -4.12
C GLU A 116 -16.14 4.57 -2.66
N CYS A 117 -15.18 5.45 -2.37
CA CYS A 117 -15.07 6.07 -1.06
C CYS A 117 -16.27 7.00 -0.86
N SER A 118 -16.91 6.87 0.30
CA SER A 118 -17.93 7.82 0.74
C SER A 118 -17.22 8.97 1.46
N ASP A 119 -17.53 10.21 1.08
CA ASP A 119 -17.04 11.44 1.71
C ASP A 119 -17.61 11.65 3.11
#